data_AF-A0A317T193-F1
#
_entry.id   AF-A0A317T193-F1
#
_cell.length_a   1.000
_cell.length_b   1.000
_cell.length_c   1.000
_cell.angle_alpha   90.00
_cell.angle_beta   90.00
_cell.angle_gamma   90.00
#
_symmetry.space_group_name_H-M   'P 1'
#
loop_
_entity.id
_entity.type
_entity.pdbx_description
1 polymer ?
#
loop_
_entity_poly.entity_id
_entity_poly.type
_entity_poly.pdbx_seq_one_letter_code
_entity_poly.pdbx_strand_id
1 'polypeptide(L)' 'MDVVGELYRQWEREGKKGLLFCMDVKGGYKNVGVEKMEERLEGLGMEKYLRKWVSSFLREREVKVKLGKRKGRE' A
#
# COMPACT_ATOMS: atom_id res chain seq x y z
N MET A 1 -2.57 -14.05 -14.40
CA MET A 1 -2.35 -15.00 -13.30
C MET A 1 -3.54 -14.89 -12.37
N ASP A 2 -4.39 -15.92 -12.34
CA ASP A 2 -5.56 -15.99 -11.45
C ASP A 2 -5.11 -16.57 -10.10
N VAL A 3 -4.64 -15.69 -9.22
CA VAL A 3 -4.12 -16.04 -7.89
C VAL A 3 -5.17 -16.74 -7.04
N VAL A 4 -6.45 -16.42 -7.25
CA VAL A 4 -7.58 -17.04 -6.56
C VAL A 4 -7.77 -18.48 -7.05
N GLY A 5 -7.72 -18.69 -8.36
CA GLY A 5 -7.78 -20.04 -8.96
C GLY A 5 -6.60 -20.93 -8.53
N GLU A 6 -5.40 -20.37 -8.38
CA GLU A 6 -4.22 -21.09 -7.85
C GLU A 6 -4.45 -21.57 -6.41
N LEU A 7 -5.00 -20.70 -5.55
CA LEU A 7 -5.33 -20.99 -4.15
C LEU A 7 -6.35 -22.11 -4.01
N TYR A 8 -7.43 -22.07 -4.81
CA TYR A 8 -8.44 -23.13 -4.85
C TYR A 8 -7.86 -24.47 -5.28
N ARG A 9 -7.02 -24.49 -6.33
CA ARG A 9 -6.39 -25.73 -6.81
C ARG A 9 -5.46 -26.35 -5.78
N GLN A 10 -4.70 -25.55 -5.04
CA GLN A 10 -3.86 -26.05 -3.96
C GLN A 10 -4.67 -26.64 -2.81
N TRP A 11 -5.81 -26.02 -2.49
CA TRP A 11 -6.72 -26.49 -1.45
C TRP A 11 -7.35 -27.85 -1.79
N GLU A 12 -7.88 -28.01 -3.00
CA GLU A 12 -8.50 -29.28 -3.44
C GLU A 12 -7.49 -30.41 -3.59
N ARG A 13 -6.30 -30.13 -4.14
CA ARG A 13 -5.31 -31.15 -4.48
C ARG A 13 -4.61 -31.73 -3.27
N GLU A 14 -4.43 -30.96 -2.19
CA GLU A 14 -3.74 -31.45 -0.99
C GLU A 14 -4.68 -32.13 0.03
N GLY A 15 -6.01 -31.97 -0.10
CA GLY A 15 -6.98 -32.61 0.80
C GLY A 15 -6.82 -32.22 2.28
N LYS A 16 -6.04 -31.18 2.58
CA LYS A 16 -5.72 -30.75 3.93
C LYS A 16 -6.84 -29.86 4.48
N LYS A 17 -7.26 -30.11 5.72
CA LYS A 17 -8.00 -29.11 6.50
C LYS A 17 -7.09 -27.90 6.72
N GLY A 18 -7.20 -26.90 5.86
CA GLY A 18 -6.51 -25.63 6.02
C GLY A 18 -7.29 -24.69 6.95
N LEU A 19 -6.57 -23.76 7.56
CA LEU A 19 -7.15 -22.61 8.25
C LEU A 19 -6.83 -21.37 7.42
N LEU A 20 -7.87 -20.66 6.97
CA LEU A 20 -7.70 -19.42 6.23
C LEU A 20 -7.72 -18.24 7.20
N PHE A 21 -6.64 -17.47 7.21
CA PHE A 21 -6.60 -16.17 7.88
C PHE A 21 -6.78 -15.06 6.85
N CYS A 22 -7.94 -14.42 6.88
CA CYS A 22 -8.19 -13.19 6.12
C CYS A 22 -7.92 -11.99 7.03
N MET A 23 -6.90 -11.20 6.72
CA MET A 23 -6.55 -9.99 7.46
C MET A 23 -6.72 -8.78 6.56
N ASP A 24 -7.47 -7.79 7.03
CA ASP A 24 -7.60 -6.48 6.39
C ASP A 24 -6.63 -5.48 7.03
N VAL A 25 -5.78 -4.86 6.22
CA VAL A 25 -4.82 -3.84 6.68
C VAL A 25 -5.45 -2.47 6.53
N LYS A 26 -5.97 -1.93 7.63
CA LYS A 26 -6.58 -0.60 7.64
C LYS A 26 -5.55 0.51 7.47
N GLY A 27 -5.93 1.53 6.71
CA GLY A 27 -5.15 2.76 6.57
C GLY A 27 -3.82 2.54 5.87
N GLY A 28 -3.74 1.59 4.93
CA GLY A 28 -2.49 1.23 4.23
C GLY A 28 -1.69 2.42 3.71
N TYR A 29 -2.34 3.46 3.21
CA TYR A 29 -1.69 4.72 2.79
C TYR A 29 -1.29 5.62 3.95
N LYS A 30 -2.17 5.81 4.94
CA LYS A 30 -1.93 6.69 6.10
C LYS A 30 -0.81 6.15 6.99
N ASN A 31 -0.68 4.83 7.05
CA ASN A 31 0.23 4.11 7.93
C ASN A 31 1.50 3.64 7.21
N VAL A 32 1.80 4.14 6.00
CA VAL A 32 3.08 3.84 5.34
C VAL A 32 4.22 4.42 6.17
N GLY A 33 5.15 3.57 6.62
CA GLY A 33 6.42 4.01 7.19
C GLY A 33 7.33 4.58 6.11
N VAL A 34 7.23 5.90 5.87
CA VAL A 34 7.96 6.60 4.79
C VAL A 34 9.47 6.39 4.88
N GLU A 35 10.03 6.39 6.08
CA GLU A 35 11.47 6.16 6.33
C GLU A 35 11.91 4.77 5.84
N LYS A 36 11.17 3.73 6.24
CA LYS A 36 11.44 2.35 5.82
C LYS A 36 11.27 2.15 4.32
N MET A 37 10.40 2.92 3.69
CA MET A 37 10.24 2.93 2.25
C MET A 37 11.44 3.60 1.57
N GLU A 38 11.93 4.74 2.06
CA GLU A 38 13.12 5.41 1.53
C GLU A 38 14.36 4.52 1.58
N GLU A 39 14.58 3.80 2.68
CA GLU A 39 15.66 2.80 2.83
C GLU A 39 15.53 1.68 1.78
N ARG A 40 14.31 1.19 1.53
CA ARG A 40 14.08 0.17 0.50
C ARG A 40 14.35 0.69 -0.90
N LEU A 41 13.93 1.91 -1.20
CA LEU A 41 14.22 2.55 -2.49
C LEU A 41 15.72 2.77 -2.69
N GLU A 42 16.46 3.06 -1.61
CA GLU A 42 17.92 3.12 -1.64
C GLU A 42 18.53 1.77 -1.99
N GLY A 43 18.08 0.69 -1.34
CA GLY A 43 18.53 -0.66 -1.63
C GLY A 43 18.22 -1.13 -3.05
N LEU A 44 17.21 -0.54 -3.70
CA LEU A 44 16.88 -0.77 -5.11
C LEU A 44 17.72 0.08 -6.09
N GLY A 45 18.64 0.90 -5.59
CA GLY A 45 19.50 1.76 -6.41
C GLY A 45 18.83 3.05 -6.89
N MET A 46 17.71 3.45 -6.28
CA MET A 46 17.01 4.67 -6.69
C MET A 46 17.81 5.92 -6.32
N GLU A 47 17.93 6.85 -7.27
CA GLU A 47 18.62 8.12 -7.05
C GLU A 47 18.02 8.92 -5.88
N LYS A 48 18.90 9.58 -5.13
CA LYS A 48 18.53 10.36 -3.93
C LYS A 48 17.47 11.44 -4.22
N TYR A 49 17.54 12.09 -5.38
CA TYR A 49 16.56 13.09 -5.79
C TYR A 49 15.16 12.49 -5.94
N LEU A 50 15.05 11.37 -6.66
CA LEU A 50 13.79 10.67 -6.86
C LEU A 50 13.22 10.14 -5.54
N ARG A 51 14.07 9.59 -4.65
CA ARG A 51 13.65 9.15 -3.31
C ARG A 51 13.02 10.29 -2.50
N LYS A 52 13.67 11.47 -2.48
CA LYS A 52 13.14 12.66 -1.79
C LYS A 52 11.81 13.14 -2.38
N TRP A 53 11.69 13.11 -3.71
CA TRP A 53 10.44 13.49 -4.38
C TRP A 53 9.28 12.56 -4.00
N VAL A 54 9.50 11.24 -4.03
CA VAL A 54 8.50 10.24 -3.63
C VAL A 54 8.10 10.43 -2.15
N SER A 55 9.07 10.69 -1.28
CA SER A 55 8.83 10.93 0.15
C SER A 55 7.98 12.18 0.42
N SER A 56 8.30 13.31 -0.22
CA SER A 56 7.50 14.54 -0.12
C SER A 56 6.07 14.30 -0.62
N PHE A 57 5.91 13.65 -1.78
CA PHE A 57 4.60 13.32 -2.33
C PHE A 57 3.73 12.44 -1.40
N LEU A 58 4.35 11.55 -0.62
CA LEU A 58 3.62 10.68 0.30
C LEU A 58 3.26 11.37 1.62
N ARG A 59 4.08 12.33 2.07
CA ARG A 59 3.83 13.10 3.30
C ARG A 59 2.79 14.21 3.10
N GLU A 60 2.75 14.83 1.91
CA GLU A 60 1.93 16.01 1.63
C GLU A 60 0.59 15.69 0.94
N ARG A 61 -0.16 14.70 1.46
CA ARG A 61 -1.43 14.25 0.85
C ARG A 61 -2.70 14.91 1.39
N GLU A 62 -2.60 16.12 1.95
CA GLU A 62 -3.81 16.90 2.29
C GLU A 62 -4.35 17.63 1.06
N VAL A 63 -5.40 17.09 0.45
CA VAL A 63 -6.12 17.76 -0.64
C VAL A 63 -7.21 18.65 -0.05
N LYS A 64 -7.12 19.97 -0.28
CA LYS A 64 -8.22 20.89 0.05
C LYS A 64 -9.26 20.87 -1.05
N VAL A 65 -10.32 20.09 -0.89
CA VAL A 65 -11.45 20.08 -1.82
C VAL A 65 -12.36 21.28 -1.54
N LYS A 66 -12.71 22.04 -2.58
CA LYS A 66 -13.66 23.16 -2.48
C LYS A 66 -14.91 22.84 -3.29
N LEU A 67 -16.00 22.48 -2.59
CA LEU A 67 -17.33 22.31 -3.17
C LEU A 67 -18.09 23.64 -3.07
N GLY A 68 -18.13 24.39 -4.18
CA GLY A 68 -18.81 25.69 -4.25
C GLY A 68 -18.13 26.81 -3.43
N LYS A 69 -18.91 27.62 -2.69
CA LYS A 69 -18.38 28.71 -1.83
C LYS A 69 -17.85 28.23 -0.48
N ARG A 70 -18.02 26.96 -0.10
CA ARG A 70 -17.57 26.44 1.20
C ARG A 70 -16.26 25.66 1.03
N LYS A 71 -15.25 26.00 1.83
CA LYS A 71 -14.04 25.20 2.02
C LYS A 71 -14.34 24.19 3.14
N GLY A 72 -14.29 22.89 2.82
CA GLY A 72 -14.23 21.81 3.80
C GLY A 72 -12.80 21.26 3.87
N ARG A 73 -12.41 20.74 5.03
CA ARG A 73 -11.28 19.81 5.16
C ARG A 73 -11.86 18.41 5.23
N GLU A 74 -11.33 17.50 4.41
CA GLU A 74 -11.45 16.05 4.64
C GLU A 74 -10.43 15.61 5.69
#